data_AF-A0AAV1A8C4-F1
#
_entry.id   AF-A0AAV1A8C4-F1
#
_cell.length_a   1.000
_cell.length_b   1.000
_cell.length_c   1.000
_cell.angle_alpha   90.00
_cell.angle_beta   90.00
_cell.angle_gamma   90.00
#
_symmetry.space_group_name_H-M   'P 1'
#
loop_
_entity.id
_entity.type
_entity.pdbx_description
1 polymer ?
#
loop_
_entity_poly.entity_id
_entity_poly.type
_entity_poly.pdbx_seq_one_letter_code
_entity_poly.pdbx_strand_id
1 'polypeptide(L)'
;MFQRMKHLANLCLLLFFLCVCNYHITYSGGNNQEREADALLKWKESFDNHSKLLLSSWIGNNPCGWEGITCDHESKSINQVNLTNIGLKVQGDEIEEEERK
;
A
#
# COMPACT_ATOMS: atom_id res chain seq x y z
N MET A 1 -45.64 -5.62 -29.33
CA MET A 1 -44.89 -4.40 -28.92
C MET A 1 -44.06 -4.58 -27.65
N PHE A 2 -44.49 -5.40 -26.67
CA PHE A 2 -43.77 -5.63 -25.41
C PHE A 2 -42.37 -6.27 -25.53
N GLN A 3 -42.12 -7.11 -26.54
CA GLN A 3 -40.82 -7.78 -26.71
C GLN A 3 -39.69 -6.80 -27.10
N ARG A 4 -40.00 -5.82 -27.95
CA ARG A 4 -39.04 -4.78 -28.39
C ARG A 4 -38.63 -3.87 -27.24
N MET A 5 -39.54 -3.55 -26.32
CA MET A 5 -39.23 -2.74 -25.14
C MET A 5 -38.34 -3.48 -24.13
N LYS A 6 -38.52 -4.79 -23.98
CA LYS A 6 -37.63 -5.64 -23.16
C LYS A 6 -36.22 -5.69 -23.73
N HIS A 7 -36.09 -5.81 -25.06
CA HIS A 7 -34.77 -5.77 -25.73
C HIS A 7 -34.08 -4.40 -25.58
N LEU A 8 -34.83 -3.30 -25.69
CA LEU A 8 -34.31 -1.95 -25.47
C LEU A 8 -33.87 -1.74 -24.01
N ALA A 9 -34.68 -2.17 -23.04
CA ALA A 9 -34.33 -2.09 -21.62
C ALA A 9 -33.09 -2.93 -21.28
N ASN A 10 -32.98 -4.14 -21.84
CA ASN A 10 -31.82 -5.01 -21.64
C ASN A 10 -30.54 -4.43 -22.27
N LEU A 11 -30.67 -3.79 -23.45
CA LEU A 11 -29.57 -3.08 -24.10
C LEU A 11 -29.10 -1.89 -23.26
N CYS A 12 -30.02 -1.09 -22.72
CA CYS A 12 -29.70 0.03 -21.84
C CYS A 12 -29.02 -0.43 -20.53
N LEU A 13 -29.51 -1.53 -19.94
CA LEU A 13 -28.90 -2.12 -18.73
C LEU A 13 -27.47 -2.60 -19.01
N LEU A 14 -27.24 -3.29 -20.13
CA LEU A 14 -25.89 -3.72 -20.51
C LEU A 14 -24.93 -2.53 -20.71
N LEU A 15 -25.39 -1.44 -21.33
CA LEU A 15 -24.59 -0.23 -21.51
C LEU A 15 -24.27 0.46 -20.17
N PHE A 16 -25.23 0.48 -19.24
CA PHE A 16 -25.02 1.02 -17.90
C PHE A 16 -24.01 0.18 -17.11
N PHE A 17 -24.13 -1.16 -17.16
CA PHE A 17 -23.15 -2.07 -16.56
C PHE A 17 -21.74 -1.87 -17.12
N LEU A 18 -21.59 -1.77 -18.45
CA LEU A 18 -20.30 -1.49 -19.07
C LEU A 18 -19.74 -0.14 -18.61
N CYS A 19 -20.56 0.90 -18.54
CA CYS A 19 -20.15 2.23 -18.08
C CYS A 19 -19.66 2.21 -16.61
N VAL A 20 -20.40 1.53 -15.72
CA VAL A 20 -20.03 1.38 -14.30
C VAL A 20 -18.75 0.53 -14.15
N CYS A 21 -18.56 -0.53 -14.94
CA CYS A 21 -17.32 -1.31 -14.95
C CYS A 21 -16.10 -0.50 -15.38
N ASN A 22 -16.27 0.42 -16.35
CA ASN A 22 -15.19 1.33 -16.77
C ASN A 22 -14.87 2.40 -15.70
N TYR A 23 -15.86 2.81 -14.91
CA TYR A 23 -15.67 3.76 -13.81
C TYR A 23 -15.01 3.13 -12.57
N HIS A 24 -15.29 1.85 -12.29
CA HIS A 24 -14.75 1.14 -11.13
C HIS A 24 -13.44 0.37 -11.43
N ILE A 25 -12.66 0.81 -12.42
CA ILE A 25 -11.29 0.34 -12.58
C ILE A 25 -10.45 1.04 -11.51
N THR A 26 -10.46 0.51 -10.29
CA THR A 26 -9.33 0.69 -9.39
C THR A 26 -8.17 -0.05 -10.05
N TYR A 27 -7.33 0.68 -10.77
CA TYR A 27 -6.05 0.19 -11.27
C TYR A 27 -5.19 -0.18 -10.07
N SER A 28 -5.39 -1.34 -9.47
CA SER A 28 -4.37 -2.01 -8.66
C SER A 28 -3.45 -2.76 -9.61
N GLY A 29 -2.90 -2.02 -10.57
CA GLY A 29 -1.86 -2.46 -11.50
C GLY A 29 -0.49 -1.97 -11.06
N GLY A 30 -0.30 -1.77 -9.76
CA GLY A 30 1.02 -1.47 -9.21
C GLY A 30 1.89 -2.73 -9.32
N ASN A 31 3.14 -2.56 -9.75
CA ASN A 31 4.11 -3.64 -9.69
C ASN A 31 4.27 -4.12 -8.23
N ASN A 32 4.75 -5.35 -8.01
CA ASN A 32 4.89 -5.89 -6.64
C ASN A 32 5.74 -4.98 -5.75
N GLN A 33 6.75 -4.33 -6.34
CA GLN A 33 7.64 -3.40 -5.66
C GLN A 33 6.91 -2.18 -5.09
N GLU A 34 5.98 -1.59 -5.82
CA GLU A 34 5.15 -0.47 -5.35
C GLU A 34 4.32 -0.88 -4.13
N ARG A 35 3.71 -2.06 -4.18
CA ARG A 35 2.88 -2.57 -3.07
C ARG A 35 3.73 -2.88 -1.83
N GLU A 36 4.91 -3.45 -2.04
CA GLU A 36 5.89 -3.74 -0.99
C GLU A 36 6.44 -2.45 -0.38
N ALA A 37 6.81 -1.47 -1.21
CA ALA A 37 7.26 -0.15 -0.79
C ALA A 37 6.19 0.56 0.04
N ASP A 38 4.94 0.60 -0.44
CA ASP A 38 3.82 1.19 0.29
C ASP A 38 3.61 0.55 1.67
N ALA A 39 3.71 -0.78 1.76
CA ALA A 39 3.58 -1.49 3.02
C ALA A 39 4.71 -1.14 4.00
N LEU A 40 5.95 -1.10 3.52
CA LEU A 40 7.12 -0.77 4.34
C LEU A 40 7.16 0.70 4.74
N LEU A 41 6.72 1.63 3.89
CA LEU A 41 6.61 3.05 4.24
C LEU A 41 5.54 3.27 5.31
N LYS A 42 4.39 2.57 5.23
CA LYS A 42 3.40 2.58 6.32
C LYS A 42 3.97 2.01 7.61
N TRP A 43 4.76 0.94 7.53
CA TRP A 43 5.43 0.38 8.70
C TRP A 43 6.44 1.37 9.30
N LYS A 44 7.22 2.07 8.47
CA LYS A 44 8.16 3.12 8.88
C LYS A 44 7.48 4.23 9.69
N GLU A 45 6.22 4.57 9.38
CA GLU A 45 5.47 5.60 10.12
C GLU A 45 5.15 5.22 11.58
N SER A 46 5.19 3.93 11.92
CA SER A 46 4.94 3.44 13.30
C SER A 46 6.09 3.69 14.27
N PHE A 47 7.26 4.10 13.77
CA PHE A 47 8.43 4.36 14.59
C PHE A 47 8.52 5.82 15.06
N ASP A 48 9.36 6.11 16.06
CA ASP A 48 9.63 7.49 16.47
C ASP A 48 10.42 8.26 15.39
N ASN A 49 10.48 9.59 15.52
CA ASN A 49 11.17 10.44 14.53
C ASN A 49 12.65 10.09 14.38
N HIS A 50 13.32 9.66 15.45
CA HIS A 50 14.72 9.25 15.38
C HIS A 50 14.88 8.01 14.51
N SER A 51 14.06 6.99 14.73
CA SER A 51 14.04 5.74 13.98
C SER A 51 13.64 5.94 12.51
N LYS A 52 12.71 6.86 12.23
CA LYS A 52 12.36 7.26 10.85
C LYS A 52 13.57 7.84 10.10
N LEU A 53 14.46 8.57 10.79
CA LEU A 53 15.70 9.11 10.22
C LEU A 53 16.74 8.01 9.95
N LEU A 54 16.79 6.98 10.81
CA LEU A 54 17.66 5.82 10.58
C LEU A 54 17.24 5.04 9.32
N LEU A 55 15.95 5.05 8.97
CA LEU A 55 15.42 4.50 7.72
C LEU A 55 15.36 5.55 6.59
N SER A 56 16.29 6.51 6.55
CA SER A 56 16.26 7.62 5.58
C SER A 56 16.35 7.16 4.11
N SER A 57 16.95 6.01 3.83
CA SER A 57 17.01 5.44 2.48
C SER A 57 15.65 4.92 1.97
N TRP A 58 14.68 4.70 2.87
CA TRP A 58 13.35 4.19 2.52
C TRP A 58 12.48 5.30 1.94
N ILE A 59 12.63 5.53 0.64
CA ILE A 59 11.96 6.59 -0.13
C ILE A 59 11.63 6.06 -1.54
N GLY A 60 10.44 6.42 -2.04
CA GLY A 60 10.00 6.10 -3.40
C GLY A 60 9.26 4.77 -3.48
N ASN A 61 9.21 4.19 -4.68
CA ASN A 61 8.42 3.00 -4.99
C ASN A 61 9.25 1.74 -5.33
N ASN A 62 10.58 1.84 -5.31
CA ASN A 62 11.48 0.73 -5.56
C ASN A 62 12.29 0.42 -4.29
N PRO A 63 11.92 -0.64 -3.55
CA PRO A 63 12.52 -0.94 -2.26
C PRO A 63 13.89 -1.64 -2.38
N CYS A 64 14.29 -2.12 -3.56
CA CYS A 64 15.52 -2.92 -3.73
C CYS A 64 16.83 -2.13 -3.60
N GLY A 65 16.76 -0.81 -3.41
CA GLY A 65 17.89 0.05 -3.09
C GLY A 65 17.90 0.56 -1.64
N TRP A 66 16.91 0.17 -0.84
CA TRP A 66 16.78 0.64 0.53
C TRP A 66 17.72 -0.12 1.47
N GLU A 67 18.21 0.58 2.50
CA GLU A 67 19.05 -0.03 3.52
C GLU A 67 18.29 -1.12 4.27
N GLY A 68 18.93 -2.28 4.44
CA GLY A 68 18.33 -3.44 5.09
C GLY A 68 17.32 -4.22 4.24
N ILE A 69 17.06 -3.82 2.99
CA ILE A 69 16.16 -4.55 2.08
C ILE A 69 16.98 -5.37 1.09
N THR A 70 16.62 -6.63 0.91
CA THR A 70 17.13 -7.49 -0.17
C THR A 70 15.98 -7.95 -1.03
N CYS A 71 16.17 -7.83 -2.34
CA CYS A 71 15.23 -8.34 -3.32
C CYS A 71 15.78 -9.58 -4.00
N ASP A 72 14.87 -10.48 -4.36
CA ASP A 72 15.16 -11.56 -5.28
C ASP A 72 15.46 -11.00 -6.68
N HIS A 73 16.49 -11.57 -7.34
CA HIS A 73 16.98 -11.04 -8.61
C HIS A 73 15.99 -11.25 -9.76
N GLU A 74 15.26 -12.36 -9.77
CA GLU A 74 14.38 -12.75 -10.88
C GLU A 74 13.02 -12.06 -10.77
N SER A 75 12.40 -12.13 -9.59
CA SER A 75 11.08 -11.54 -9.33
C SER A 75 11.12 -10.04 -9.07
N LYS A 76 12.30 -9.49 -8.73
CA LYS A 76 12.51 -8.12 -8.26
C LYS A 76 11.71 -7.76 -7.00
N SER A 77 11.17 -8.77 -6.31
CA SER A 77 10.36 -8.66 -5.10
C SER A 77 11.24 -8.79 -3.85
N ILE A 78 10.84 -8.16 -2.75
CA ILE A 78 11.54 -8.28 -1.47
C ILE A 78 11.53 -9.74 -0.98
N ASN A 79 12.70 -10.29 -0.69
CA ASN A 79 12.83 -11.60 -0.04
C ASN A 79 13.38 -11.52 1.39
N GLN A 80 13.97 -10.40 1.79
CA GLN A 80 14.51 -10.21 3.14
C GLN A 80 14.46 -8.75 3.58
N VAL A 81 14.09 -8.55 4.86
CA VAL A 81 14.23 -7.28 5.58
C VAL A 81 15.13 -7.54 6.79
N ASN A 82 16.30 -6.90 6.85
CA ASN A 82 17.27 -7.03 7.93
C ASN A 82 17.55 -5.67 8.56
N LEU A 83 16.96 -5.44 9.74
CA LEU A 83 17.11 -4.21 10.52
C LEU A 83 17.87 -4.43 11.83
N THR A 84 18.67 -5.51 11.87
CA THR A 84 19.46 -5.86 13.04
C THR A 84 20.44 -4.72 13.34
N ASN A 85 20.55 -4.35 14.61
CA ASN A 85 21.41 -3.28 15.12
C ASN A 85 21.08 -1.85 14.64
N ILE A 86 19.91 -1.62 13.99
CA ILE A 86 19.48 -0.26 13.62
C ILE A 86 18.90 0.50 14.83
N GLY A 87 18.47 -0.20 15.90
CA GLY A 87 18.03 0.46 17.14
C GLY A 87 16.67 1.17 17.03
N LEU A 88 15.76 0.63 16.21
CA LEU A 88 14.42 1.16 15.99
C LEU A 88 13.58 1.15 17.27
N LYS A 89 12.83 2.23 17.48
CA LYS A 89 11.88 2.42 18.57
C LYS A 89 10.52 2.79 18.00
N VAL A 90 9.47 2.16 18.51
CA VAL A 90 8.10 2.53 18.19
C VAL A 90 7.79 3.92 18.71
N GLN A 91 6.90 4.63 18.02
CA GLN A 91 6.31 5.85 18.56
C GLN A 91 5.61 5.48 19.87
N GLY A 92 6.05 6.05 20.99
CA GLY A 92 5.35 5.89 22.26
C GLY A 92 4.01 6.61 22.17
N ASP A 93 2.93 5.92 22.53
CA ASP A 93 1.70 6.58 22.94
C ASP A 93 2.04 7.28 24.27
N GLU A 94 2.09 8.62 24.28
CA GLU A 94 2.10 9.38 25.53
C GLU A 94 0.78 9.06 26.26
N ILE A 95 0.82 8.06 27.14
CA ILE A 95 -0.12 7.98 28.24
C ILE A 95 0.30 9.12 29.15
N GLU A 96 -0.39 10.24 29.06
CA GLU A 96 -0.43 11.23 30.13
C GLU A 96 -0.86 10.49 31.41
N GLU A 97 0.10 10.10 32.24
CA GLU A 97 -0.14 9.71 33.63
C GLU A 97 -0.55 10.96 34.42
N GLU A 98 -1.69 11.55 34.06
CA GLU A 98 -2.40 12.51 34.92
C GLU A 98 -3.69 11.83 35.38
N GLU A 99 -3.57 11.18 36.54
CA GLU A 99 -4.55 11.07 37.63
C GLU A 99 -4.41 9.74 38.39
N ARG A 100 -3.41 9.67 39.27
CA ARG A 100 -3.66 9.11 40.60
C ARG A 100 -3.43 10.22 41.64
N LYS A 101 -4.57 10.77 42.05
CA LYS A 101 -4.82 11.57 43.25
C LYS A 101 -3.89 11.27 44.42
#